data_AF-A0A7V6ZQD4-F1
#
_entry.id   AF-A0A7V6ZQD4-F1
#
_cell.length_a   1.000
_cell.length_b   1.000
_cell.length_c   1.000
_cell.angle_alpha   90.00
_cell.angle_beta   90.00
_cell.angle_gamma   90.00
#
_symmetry.space_group_name_H-M   'P 1'
#
loop_
_entity.id
_entity.type
_entity.pdbx_description
1 polymer ?
#
loop_
_entity_poly.entity_id
_entity_poly.type
_entity_poly.pdbx_seq_one_letter_code
_entity_poly.pdbx_strand_id
1 'polypeptide(L)'
;KKVIEIRSPKKGYVKKVKALAIGNAAMLLGAGRATKDDVIDLSVGVEVLAKVGDRLDAGDLLAIVHGNEKNLDEAVEMVKEAFEIVEEEISPNKLILDIVR
;
A
#
# COMPACT_ATOMS: atom_id res chain seq x y z
N LYS A 1 -3.64 13.20 14.26
CA LYS A 1 -3.86 11.91 13.55
C LYS A 1 -4.72 12.21 12.32
N LYS A 2 -4.21 11.95 11.13
CA LYS A 2 -4.91 12.12 9.85
C LYS A 2 -5.08 10.75 9.20
N VAL A 3 -6.18 10.60 8.48
CA VAL A 3 -6.52 9.40 7.72
C VAL A 3 -6.74 9.84 6.29
N ILE A 4 -5.98 9.29 5.35
CA ILE A 4 -6.06 9.64 3.94
C ILE A 4 -6.40 8.38 3.15
N GLU A 5 -7.48 8.49 2.39
CA GLU A 5 -7.92 7.45 1.47
C GLU A 5 -7.17 7.56 0.14
N ILE A 6 -6.57 6.46 -0.28
CA ILE A 6 -5.97 6.33 -1.61
C ILE A 6 -7.00 5.66 -2.50
N ARG A 7 -7.46 6.39 -3.52
CA ARG A 7 -8.49 5.93 -4.45
C ARG A 7 -7.91 5.69 -5.83
N SER A 8 -8.51 4.73 -6.54
CA SER A 8 -8.09 4.38 -7.90
C SER A 8 -8.39 5.53 -8.85
N PRO A 9 -7.40 6.02 -9.61
CA PRO A 9 -7.62 7.11 -10.58
C PRO A 9 -8.39 6.64 -11.83
N LYS A 10 -8.46 5.33 -12.05
CA LYS A 10 -9.08 4.72 -13.25
C LYS A 10 -9.67 3.36 -12.95
N LYS A 11 -10.56 2.89 -13.81
CA LYS A 11 -11.03 1.50 -13.80
C LYS A 11 -9.94 0.55 -14.31
N GLY A 12 -9.96 -0.70 -13.86
CA GLY A 12 -9.03 -1.74 -14.30
C GLY A 12 -8.88 -2.87 -13.27
N TYR A 13 -7.79 -3.62 -13.38
CA TYR A 13 -7.40 -4.66 -12.45
C TYR A 13 -6.07 -4.31 -11.79
N VAL A 14 -5.93 -4.67 -10.51
CA VAL A 14 -4.65 -4.55 -9.81
C VAL A 14 -3.69 -5.60 -10.33
N LYS A 15 -2.69 -5.17 -11.11
CA LYS A 15 -1.65 -6.06 -11.62
C LYS A 15 -0.57 -6.33 -10.59
N LYS A 16 -0.19 -5.30 -9.83
CA LYS A 16 0.91 -5.40 -8.86
C LYS A 16 0.74 -4.38 -7.75
N VAL A 17 1.07 -4.80 -6.55
CA VAL A 17 1.27 -3.92 -5.39
C VAL A 17 2.72 -4.06 -4.95
N LYS A 18 3.51 -2.98 -5.05
CA LYS A 18 4.94 -2.99 -4.67
C LYS A 18 5.06 -3.01 -3.14
N ALA A 19 5.11 -4.22 -2.56
CA ALA A 19 5.17 -4.41 -1.11
C ALA A 19 6.32 -3.63 -0.42
N LEU A 20 7.50 -3.53 -1.05
CA LEU A 20 8.61 -2.75 -0.52
C LEU A 20 8.28 -1.25 -0.40
N ALA A 21 7.59 -0.68 -1.40
CA ALA A 21 7.19 0.73 -1.36
C ALA A 21 6.15 0.98 -0.26
N ILE A 22 5.19 0.06 -0.07
CA ILE A 22 4.22 0.12 1.04
C ILE A 22 4.93 0.04 2.39
N GLY A 23 5.88 -0.89 2.55
CA GLY A 23 6.66 -1.03 3.78
C GLY A 23 7.49 0.22 4.10
N ASN A 24 8.14 0.79 3.09
CA ASN A 24 8.89 2.04 3.23
C ASN A 24 7.98 3.22 3.59
N ALA A 25 6.79 3.31 2.99
CA ALA A 25 5.81 4.34 3.35
C ALA A 25 5.35 4.19 4.81
N ALA A 26 5.06 2.97 5.27
CA ALA A 26 4.73 2.71 6.67
C ALA A 26 5.89 3.08 7.61
N MET A 27 7.14 2.74 7.25
CA MET A 27 8.33 3.13 8.01
C MET A 27 8.47 4.65 8.09
N LEU A 28 8.27 5.36 6.97
CA LEU A 28 8.38 6.82 6.89
C LEU A 28 7.35 7.53 7.79
N LEU A 29 6.16 6.95 7.94
CA LEU A 29 5.11 7.44 8.85
C LEU A 29 5.47 7.23 10.32
N GLY A 30 6.39 6.31 10.63
CA GLY A 30 6.78 5.94 11.98
C GLY A 30 6.30 4.56 12.43
N ALA A 31 5.67 3.76 11.55
CA ALA A 31 5.25 2.39 11.86
C ALA A 31 6.42 1.38 11.84
N GLY A 32 7.64 1.86 11.60
CA GLY A 32 8.86 1.07 11.52
C GLY A 32 10.06 1.85 12.04
N ARG A 33 11.22 1.21 11.98
CA ARG A 33 12.50 1.76 12.44
C ARG A 33 13.47 1.87 11.27
N ALA A 34 14.03 3.05 11.04
CA ALA A 34 15.16 3.21 10.13
C ALA A 34 16.48 2.83 10.81
N THR A 35 16.59 3.12 12.12
CA THR A 35 17.72 2.73 12.98
C THR A 35 17.26 1.91 14.18
N LYS A 36 18.17 1.18 14.83
CA LYS A 36 17.82 0.31 15.98
C LYS A 36 17.18 1.06 17.14
N ASP A 37 17.52 2.34 17.31
CA ASP A 37 17.11 3.16 18.46
C ASP A 37 15.83 3.96 18.20
N ASP A 38 15.27 3.91 16.99
CA ASP A 38 14.07 4.67 16.63
C ASP A 38 12.84 4.21 17.44
N VAL A 39 12.04 5.18 17.88
CA VAL A 39 10.76 4.93 18.55
C VAL A 39 9.67 4.74 17.50
N ILE A 40 8.91 3.64 17.62
CA ILE A 40 7.78 3.35 16.72
C ILE A 40 6.54 4.09 17.21
N ASP A 41 5.84 4.74 16.29
CA ASP A 41 4.49 5.25 16.50
C ASP A 41 3.49 4.12 16.22
N LEU A 42 2.80 3.63 17.25
CA LEU A 42 1.82 2.54 17.12
C LEU A 42 0.47 3.00 16.53
N SER A 43 0.30 4.30 16.26
CA SER A 43 -0.95 4.88 15.78
C SER A 43 -1.01 5.12 14.27
N VAL A 44 0.10 4.89 13.58
CA VAL A 44 0.30 5.13 12.14
C VAL A 44 0.52 3.82 11.37
N GLY A 45 0.30 3.84 10.06
CA GLY A 45 0.45 2.68 9.20
C GLY A 45 -0.29 2.82 7.87
N VAL A 46 -0.20 1.77 7.05
CA VAL A 46 -0.91 1.68 5.76
C VAL A 46 -1.79 0.43 5.77
N GLU A 47 -3.08 0.61 5.61
CA GLU A 47 -4.05 -0.45 5.41
C GLU A 47 -4.23 -0.67 3.91
N VAL A 48 -3.80 -1.82 3.39
CA VAL A 48 -3.94 -2.18 1.97
C VAL A 48 -5.24 -2.97 1.78
N LEU A 49 -6.16 -2.43 0.98
CA LEU A 49 -7.48 -3.01 0.77
C LEU A 49 -7.58 -3.74 -0.57
N ALA A 50 -7.06 -3.13 -1.64
CA ALA A 50 -7.05 -3.73 -2.97
C ALA A 50 -5.91 -4.75 -3.13
N LYS A 51 -6.24 -5.94 -3.63
CA LYS A 51 -5.31 -7.06 -3.83
C LYS A 51 -5.05 -7.30 -5.31
N VAL A 52 -3.94 -7.98 -5.62
CA VAL A 52 -3.60 -8.37 -6.99
C VAL A 52 -4.70 -9.27 -7.57
N GLY A 53 -5.24 -8.86 -8.72
CA GLY A 53 -6.37 -9.51 -9.40
C GLY A 53 -7.73 -8.88 -9.10
N ASP A 54 -7.84 -7.97 -8.13
CA ASP A 54 -9.10 -7.27 -7.85
C ASP A 54 -9.45 -6.34 -9.01
N ARG A 55 -10.72 -6.37 -9.41
CA ARG A 55 -11.32 -5.41 -10.33
C ARG A 55 -11.69 -4.15 -9.56
N LEU A 56 -11.32 -3.01 -10.13
CA LEU A 56 -11.56 -1.67 -9.58
C LEU A 56 -12.27 -0.80 -10.62
N ASP A 57 -13.16 0.05 -10.14
CA ASP A 57 -13.68 1.20 -10.86
C ASP A 57 -12.93 2.49 -10.45
N ALA A 58 -13.13 3.57 -11.20
CA ALA A 58 -12.55 4.86 -10.85
C ALA A 58 -13.17 5.37 -9.54
N GLY A 59 -12.33 5.72 -8.57
CA GLY A 59 -12.74 6.16 -7.24
C GLY A 59 -12.77 5.06 -6.18
N ASP A 60 -12.59 3.79 -6.56
CA ASP A 60 -12.53 2.68 -5.60
C ASP A 60 -11.34 2.78 -4.66
N LEU A 61 -11.49 2.23 -3.46
CA LEU A 61 -10.50 2.36 -2.40
C LEU A 61 -9.35 1.37 -2.60
N LEU A 62 -8.12 1.88 -2.72
CA LEU A 62 -6.90 1.08 -2.85
C LEU A 62 -6.27 0.78 -1.50
N ALA A 63 -6.10 1.81 -0.69
CA ALA A 63 -5.46 1.75 0.62
C ALA A 63 -5.90 2.94 1.49
N ILE A 64 -5.72 2.81 2.80
CA ILE A 64 -5.89 3.88 3.77
C ILE A 64 -4.56 4.14 4.47
N VAL A 65 -4.12 5.39 4.46
CA VAL A 65 -2.90 5.84 5.14
C VAL A 65 -3.29 6.49 6.46
N HIS A 66 -2.84 5.92 7.58
CA HIS A 66 -2.96 6.48 8.91
C HIS A 66 -1.63 7.14 9.28
N GLY A 67 -1.63 8.45 9.52
CA GLY A 67 -0.41 9.18 9.82
C GLY A 67 -0.58 10.35 10.77
N ASN A 68 0.55 10.90 11.21
CA ASN A 68 0.62 12.25 11.78
C ASN A 68 0.95 13.25 10.65
N GLU A 69 1.17 14.54 10.94
CA GLU A 69 1.44 15.52 9.86
C GLU A 69 2.84 15.38 9.25
N LYS A 70 3.74 14.64 9.90
CA LYS A 70 5.12 14.48 9.45
C LYS A 70 5.17 13.42 8.35
N ASN A 71 5.76 13.78 7.22
CA ASN A 71 6.01 12.91 6.06
C ASN A 71 4.74 12.26 5.46
N LEU A 72 3.55 12.77 5.78
CA LEU A 72 2.29 12.19 5.34
C LEU A 72 2.12 12.26 3.83
N ASP A 73 2.41 13.42 3.24
CA ASP A 73 2.24 13.63 1.79
C ASP A 73 3.17 12.73 0.98
N GLU A 74 4.42 12.56 1.43
CA GLU A 74 5.39 11.67 0.81
C GLU A 74 4.98 10.20 0.93
N ALA A 75 4.48 9.78 2.10
CA ALA A 75 3.98 8.43 2.30
C ALA A 75 2.75 8.14 1.43
N VAL A 76 1.83 9.11 1.30
CA VAL A 76 0.67 9.02 0.42
C VAL A 76 1.08 8.83 -1.04
N GLU A 77 2.08 9.58 -1.51
CA GLU A 77 2.53 9.47 -2.89
C GLU A 77 3.23 8.13 -3.17
N MET A 78 4.09 7.67 -2.25
CA MET A 78 4.70 6.33 -2.34
C MET A 78 3.65 5.21 -2.39
N VAL A 79 2.58 5.32 -1.61
CA VAL A 79 1.49 4.33 -1.62
C VAL A 79 0.76 4.36 -2.95
N LYS A 80 0.46 5.53 -3.54
CA LYS A 80 -0.15 5.62 -4.89
C LYS A 80 0.72 4.97 -5.95
N GLU A 81 2.03 5.27 -5.97
CA GLU A 81 2.98 4.72 -6.94
C GLU A 81 3.27 3.23 -6.76
N ALA A 82 2.86 2.66 -5.61
CA ALA A 82 2.97 1.23 -5.35
C ALA A 82 1.94 0.39 -6.12
N PHE A 83 0.82 0.98 -6.54
CA PHE A 83 -0.23 0.27 -7.28
C PHE A 83 -0.04 0.38 -8.79
N GLU A 84 0.05 -0.76 -9.46
CA GLU A 84 0.01 -0.87 -10.91
C GLU A 84 -1.37 -1.36 -11.35
N ILE A 85 -2.14 -0.49 -12.03
CA ILE A 85 -3.49 -0.78 -12.51
C ILE A 85 -3.50 -0.86 -14.04
N VAL A 86 -4.01 -1.96 -14.58
CA VAL A 86 -4.08 -2.25 -16.01
C VAL A 86 -5.52 -2.54 -16.44
N GLU A 87 -5.83 -2.45 -17.74
CA GLU A 87 -7.18 -2.74 -18.23
C GLU A 87 -7.45 -4.25 -18.40
N GLU A 88 -6.40 -5.02 -18.63
CA GLU A 88 -6.44 -6.47 -18.83
C GLU A 88 -6.77 -7.19 -17.52
N GLU A 89 -7.55 -8.26 -17.60
CA GLU A 89 -7.87 -9.10 -16.44
C GLU A 89 -6.61 -9.81 -15.93
N ILE A 90 -6.39 -9.75 -14.61
CA ILE A 90 -5.23 -10.34 -13.94
C ILE A 90 -5.67 -11.47 -13.04
N SER A 91 -5.14 -12.67 -13.27
CA SER A 91 -5.28 -13.78 -12.34
C SER A 91 -4.36 -13.60 -11.13
N PRO A 92 -4.85 -13.79 -9.90
CA PRO A 92 -4.02 -13.73 -8.70
C PRO A 92 -2.86 -14.73 -8.73
N ASN A 93 -1.73 -14.35 -8.15
CA ASN A 93 -0.59 -15.25 -7.98
C ASN A 93 -0.91 -16.36 -6.96
N LYS A 94 -0.28 -17.54 -7.13
CA LYS A 94 -0.32 -18.60 -6.11
C LYS A 94 0.31 -18.08 -4.81
N LEU A 95 -0.39 -18.23 -3.69
CA LEU A 95 0.12 -17.84 -2.37
C LEU A 95 1.30 -18.70 -1.91
N ILE A 96 1.26 -20.00 -2.23
CA ILE A 96 2.33 -20.94 -1.97
C ILE A 96 2.88 -21.39 -3.32
N LEU A 97 4.17 -21.10 -3.56
CA LEU A 97 4.83 -21.48 -4.82
C LEU A 97 5.20 -22.97 -4.82
N ASP A 98 5.82 -23.42 -3.74
CA ASP A 98 6.24 -24.80 -3.53
C ASP A 98 6.51 -25.07 -2.04
N ILE A 99 6.58 -26.35 -1.63
CA ILE A 99 6.93 -26.79 -0.28
C ILE A 99 8.17 -27.69 -0.39
N VAL A 100 9.31 -27.19 0.06
CA VAL A 100 10.56 -27.96 0.11
C VAL A 100 10.57 -28.83 1.37
N ARG A 101 10.72 -30.15 1.20
CA ARG A 101 10.78 -31.16 2.27
C ARG A 101 12.17 -31.77 2.36
#